data_AF-A0A1G0NJ90-F1
#
_entry.id   AF-A0A1G0NJ90-F1
#
_cell.length_a   1.000
_cell.length_b   1.000
_cell.length_c   1.000
_cell.angle_alpha   90.00
_cell.angle_beta   90.00
_cell.angle_gamma   90.00
#
_symmetry.space_group_name_H-M   'P 1'
#
loop_
_entity.id
_entity.type
_entity.pdbx_description
1 polymer ?
#
loop_
_entity_poly.entity_id
_entity_poly.type
_entity_poly.pdbx_seq_one_letter_code
_entity_poly.pdbx_strand_id
1 'polypeptide(L)'
;MKTATLPSLRVEPELRQAAESVLREGESLSGFVEAAVRTQIRQRQTRQAFIARGLAARDAARETGEYFSAEAVLSELDVLLAQKPE
;
A
#
# COMPACT_ATOMS: atom_id res chain seq x y z
N MET A 1 -6.25 5.04 -24.75
CA MET A 1 -5.73 3.77 -25.31
C MET A 1 -4.63 3.22 -24.41
N LYS A 2 -4.51 1.90 -24.24
CA LYS A 2 -3.38 1.25 -23.53
C LYS A 2 -2.24 1.05 -24.54
N THR A 3 -1.17 1.83 -24.42
CA THR A 3 -0.10 1.92 -25.43
C THR A 3 1.15 1.10 -25.09
N ALA A 4 1.23 0.55 -23.88
CA ALA A 4 2.35 -0.24 -23.39
C ALA A 4 1.86 -1.62 -22.93
N THR A 5 2.73 -2.63 -23.07
CA THR A 5 2.47 -4.01 -22.66
C THR A 5 3.40 -4.41 -21.52
N LEU A 6 2.89 -5.25 -20.62
CA LEU A 6 3.75 -5.99 -19.70
C LEU A 6 4.46 -7.12 -20.47
N PRO A 7 5.66 -7.54 -20.03
CA PRO A 7 6.35 -8.66 -20.64
C PRO A 7 5.53 -9.94 -20.54
N SER A 8 5.69 -10.84 -21.51
CA SER A 8 5.11 -12.18 -21.45
C SER A 8 5.78 -12.99 -20.35
N LEU A 9 4.99 -13.46 -19.39
CA LEU A 9 5.45 -14.25 -18.26
C LEU A 9 4.94 -15.69 -18.37
N ARG A 10 5.86 -16.66 -18.38
CA ARG A 10 5.49 -18.06 -18.15
C ARG A 10 5.29 -18.27 -16.66
N VAL A 11 4.20 -18.94 -16.32
CA VAL A 11 3.83 -19.26 -14.94
C VAL A 11 3.48 -20.73 -14.86
N GLU A 12 3.55 -21.28 -13.65
CA GLU A 12 3.07 -22.63 -13.39
C GLU A 12 1.56 -22.75 -13.71
N PRO A 13 1.11 -23.89 -14.26
CA PRO A 13 -0.31 -24.10 -14.60
C PRO A 13 -1.25 -23.90 -13.42
N GLU A 14 -0.84 -24.30 -12.22
CA GLU A 14 -1.64 -24.18 -10.99
C GLU A 14 -1.89 -22.71 -10.63
N LEU A 15 -0.89 -21.84 -10.82
CA LEU A 15 -1.05 -20.41 -10.57
C LEU A 15 -2.06 -19.80 -11.54
N ARG A 16 -2.02 -20.20 -12.81
CA ARG A 16 -2.98 -19.76 -13.81
C ARG A 16 -4.40 -20.19 -13.46
N GLN A 17 -4.59 -21.46 -13.09
CA GLN A 17 -5.89 -22.00 -12.70
C GLN A 17 -6.44 -21.28 -11.46
N ALA A 18 -5.59 -21.03 -10.46
CA ALA A 18 -5.98 -20.28 -9.27
C ALA A 18 -6.38 -18.83 -9.58
N ALA A 19 -5.73 -18.19 -10.55
CA ALA A 19 -6.11 -16.84 -10.97
C ALA A 19 -7.42 -16.81 -11.75
N GLU A 20 -7.66 -17.81 -12.61
CA GLU A 20 -8.91 -17.93 -13.37
C GLU A 20 -10.11 -18.28 -12.46
N SER A 21 -9.91 -19.06 -11.39
CA SER A 21 -11.01 -19.48 -10.49
C SER A 21 -11.55 -18.38 -9.59
N VAL A 22 -10.80 -17.30 -9.39
CA VAL A 22 -11.20 -16.16 -8.53
C VAL A 22 -11.75 -14.96 -9.32
N LEU A 23 -11.87 -15.07 -10.64
CA LEU A 23 -12.42 -14.01 -11.48
C LEU A 23 -13.90 -13.76 -11.18
N ARG A 24 -14.29 -12.49 -11.20
CA ARG A 24 -15.70 -12.08 -11.11
C ARG A 24 -16.36 -12.13 -12.49
N GLU A 25 -17.69 -12.11 -12.51
CA GLU A 25 -18.45 -12.06 -13.76
C GLU A 25 -18.03 -10.85 -14.61
N GLY A 26 -17.71 -11.09 -15.89
CA GLY A 26 -17.24 -10.07 -16.82
C GLY A 26 -15.77 -9.65 -16.65
N GLU A 27 -15.05 -10.19 -15.67
CA GLU A 27 -13.62 -9.91 -15.47
C GLU A 27 -12.76 -10.79 -16.40
N SER A 28 -11.68 -10.21 -16.94
CA SER A 28 -10.68 -10.94 -17.72
C SER A 28 -9.42 -11.17 -16.90
N LEU A 29 -8.70 -12.26 -17.18
CA LEU A 29 -7.43 -12.56 -16.53
C LEU A 29 -6.40 -11.43 -16.68
N SER A 30 -6.36 -10.78 -17.85
CA SER A 30 -5.46 -9.63 -18.08
C SER A 30 -5.87 -8.40 -17.28
N GLY A 31 -7.17 -8.15 -17.13
CA GLY A 31 -7.70 -7.08 -16.27
C GLY A 31 -7.38 -7.32 -14.79
N PHE A 32 -7.55 -8.56 -14.32
CA PHE A 32 -7.19 -8.98 -12.96
C PHE A 32 -5.69 -8.78 -12.68
N VAL A 33 -4.82 -9.24 -13.59
CA VAL A 33 -3.36 -9.07 -13.45
C VAL A 33 -2.97 -7.59 -13.46
N GLU A 34 -3.56 -6.77 -14.33
CA GLU A 34 -3.32 -5.32 -14.34
C GLU A 34 -3.69 -4.68 -12.98
N ALA A 35 -4.85 -5.02 -12.43
CA ALA A 35 -5.31 -4.50 -11.15
C ALA A 35 -4.39 -4.93 -9.98
N ALA A 36 -3.92 -6.18 -10.01
CA ALA A 36 -2.98 -6.71 -9.03
C ALA A 36 -1.64 -5.95 -9.10
N VAL A 37 -1.08 -5.77 -10.30
CA VAL A 37 0.18 -5.01 -10.50
C VAL A 37 0.03 -3.57 -10.02
N ARG A 38 -1.07 -2.90 -10.37
CA ARG A 38 -1.33 -1.52 -9.92
C ARG A 38 -1.42 -1.43 -8.39
N THR A 39 -2.03 -2.42 -7.76
CA THR A 39 -2.13 -2.48 -6.29
C THR A 39 -0.76 -2.69 -5.65
N GLN A 40 0.05 -3.59 -6.20
CA GLN A 40 1.41 -3.82 -5.71
C GLN A 40 2.32 -2.59 -5.89
N ILE A 41 2.21 -1.87 -7.00
CA ILE A 41 2.94 -0.61 -7.21
C ILE A 41 2.56 0.40 -6.13
N ARG A 42 1.26 0.62 -5.90
CA ARG A 42 0.78 1.56 -4.87
C ARG A 42 1.30 1.17 -3.48
N GLN A 43 1.17 -0.11 -3.10
CA GLN A 43 1.66 -0.60 -1.80
C GLN A 43 3.16 -0.34 -1.62
N ARG A 44 3.97 -0.61 -2.66
CA ARG A 44 5.42 -0.36 -2.62
C ARG A 44 5.77 1.12 -2.51
N GLN A 45 5.08 1.98 -3.28
CA GLN A 45 5.25 3.43 -3.19
C GLN A 45 4.87 3.98 -1.82
N THR A 46 3.73 3.55 -1.26
CA THR A 46 3.30 3.95 0.08
C THR A 46 4.30 3.49 1.14
N ARG A 47 4.81 2.26 1.05
CA ARG A 47 5.83 1.74 1.98
C ARG A 47 7.13 2.55 1.90
N GLN A 48 7.61 2.84 0.69
CA GLN A 48 8.81 3.64 0.49
C GLN A 48 8.63 5.06 1.06
N ALA A 49 7.49 5.69 0.78
CA ALA A 49 7.18 7.02 1.30
C ALA A 49 7.06 7.03 2.84
N PHE A 50 6.47 5.99 3.43
CA PHE A 50 6.39 5.84 4.88
C PHE A 50 7.78 5.75 5.53
N ILE A 51 8.67 4.92 4.97
CA ILE A 51 10.06 4.81 5.45
C ILE A 51 10.79 6.15 5.31
N ALA A 52 10.67 6.81 4.15
CA ALA A 52 11.31 8.09 3.92
C ALA A 52 10.85 9.16 4.93
N ARG A 53 9.53 9.25 5.20
CA ARG A 53 8.99 10.14 6.23
C ARG A 53 9.49 9.79 7.63
N GLY A 54 9.55 8.50 7.98
CA GLY A 54 10.05 8.06 9.28
C GLY A 54 11.52 8.41 9.51
N LEU A 55 12.36 8.25 8.48
CA LEU A 55 13.77 8.63 8.56
C LEU A 55 13.93 10.15 8.68
N ALA A 56 13.19 10.93 7.88
CA ALA A 56 13.21 12.38 7.98
C ALA A 56 12.74 12.88 9.36
N ALA A 57 11.67 12.30 9.91
CA ALA A 57 11.17 12.65 11.24
C ALA A 57 12.18 12.31 12.35
N ARG A 58 12.87 11.16 12.25
CA ARG A 58 13.96 10.79 13.16
C ARG A 58 15.09 11.82 13.12
N ASP A 59 15.50 12.22 11.93
CA ASP A 59 16.61 13.17 11.76
C ASP A 59 16.22 14.56 12.29
N ALA A 60 14.98 15.00 12.04
CA ALA A 60 14.44 16.23 12.60
C ALA A 60 14.39 16.20 14.14
N ALA A 61 13.88 15.13 14.76
CA ALA A 61 13.83 15.00 16.22
C ALA A 61 15.23 14.99 16.86
N ARG A 62 16.23 14.44 16.16
CA ARG A 62 17.64 14.50 16.58
C ARG A 62 18.21 15.91 16.53
N GLU A 63 17.84 16.68 15.52
CA GLU A 63 18.30 18.07 15.35
C GLU A 63 17.62 19.02 16.34
N THR A 64 16.31 18.89 16.54
CA THR A 64 15.53 19.79 17.39
C THR A 64 15.55 19.39 18.87
N GLY A 65 15.79 18.12 19.16
CA GLY A 65 15.64 17.56 20.51
C GLY A 65 14.18 17.37 20.93
N GLU A 66 13.22 17.54 20.02
CA GLU A 66 11.79 17.41 20.30
C GLU A 66 11.36 15.94 20.20
N TYR A 67 10.90 15.38 21.31
CA TYR A 67 10.40 14.01 21.41
C TYR A 67 9.10 13.99 22.19
N PHE A 68 8.18 13.14 21.77
CA PHE A 68 6.90 12.92 22.43
C PHE A 68 6.87 11.54 23.08
N SER A 69 6.31 11.46 24.28
CA SER A 69 6.07 10.16 24.92
C SER A 69 4.97 9.40 24.18
N ALA A 70 5.06 8.07 24.19
CA ALA A 70 4.02 7.23 23.58
C ALA A 70 2.65 7.50 24.20
N GLU A 71 2.59 7.74 25.51
CA GLU A 71 1.35 8.04 26.23
C GLU A 71 0.69 9.34 25.75
N ALA A 72 1.48 10.41 25.55
CA ALA A 72 0.96 11.69 25.05
C ALA A 72 0.36 11.52 23.64
N VAL A 73 1.07 10.83 22.75
CA VAL A 73 0.61 10.57 21.38
C VAL A 73 -0.65 9.72 21.36
N LEU A 74 -0.69 8.63 22.14
CA LEU A 74 -1.86 7.76 22.20
C LEU A 74 -3.09 8.48 22.77
N SER A 75 -2.90 9.29 23.82
CA SER A 75 -3.99 10.10 24.39
C SER A 75 -4.58 11.09 23.37
N GLU A 76 -3.74 11.70 22.53
CA GLU A 76 -4.22 12.60 21.48
C GLU A 76 -5.00 11.84 20.39
N LEU A 77 -4.53 10.66 20.00
CA LEU A 77 -5.23 9.81 19.04
C LEU A 77 -6.60 9.34 19.54
N ASP A 78 -6.73 8.99 20.83
CA ASP A 78 -8.01 8.63 21.43
C ASP A 78 -9.03 9.78 21.37
N VAL A 79 -8.56 11.01 21.60
CA VAL A 79 -9.39 12.22 21.48
C VAL A 79 -9.83 12.44 20.03
N LEU A 80 -8.93 12.29 19.06
CA LEU A 80 -9.27 12.43 17.63
C LEU A 80 -10.28 11.36 17.17
N LEU A 81 -10.15 10.13 17.66
CA LEU A 81 -11.09 9.05 17.36
C LEU A 81 -12.48 9.34 17.91
N ALA A 82 -12.57 9.85 19.15
CA ALA A 82 -13.84 10.21 19.77
C ALA A 82 -14.56 11.39 19.07
N GLN A 83 -13.81 12.23 18.34
CA GLN A 83 -14.35 13.39 17.61
C GLN A 83 -14.84 13.07 16.20
N LYS A 84 -14.56 11.87 15.67
CA LYS A 84 -14.99 11.52 14.32
C LYS A 84 -16.50 11.22 14.33
N PRO A 85 -17.34 12.02 13.66
CA PRO A 85 -18.73 11.65 13.46
C PRO A 85 -18.79 10.45 12.52
N GLU A 86 -19.74 9.56 12.78
CA GLU A 86 -20.02 8.34 12.01
C GLU A 86 -20.20 8.61 10.50
#